data_AF-A0A6D2JWP4-F1
#
_entry.id   AF-A0A6D2JWP4-F1
#
_cell.length_a   1.000
_cell.length_b   1.000
_cell.length_c   1.000
_cell.angle_alpha   90.00
_cell.angle_beta   90.00
_cell.angle_gamma   90.00
#
_symmetry.space_group_name_H-M   'P 1'
#
loop_
_entity.id
_entity.type
_entity.pdbx_description
1 polymer ?
#
loop_
_entity_poly.entity_id
_entity_poly.type
_entity_poly.pdbx_seq_one_letter_code
_entity_poly.pdbx_strand_id
1 'polypeptide(L)'
;MNLALVAKIGWRLLQDDQSLWARVVRKKYKVGDLHDRSWLAPKGTWSVLWRGVARGLKEVIWPGHRWVIGDGGQIKFWLDSWLLEEPLIHRATGDVPEEAQRWLAKDVWKNSVGWDLTTINPYVPENLKLELMAVVLDHVTGAIDRISWKGSSNGEFSVSSAYALITMDEQPRQDMTRFFERVWRVVAPQRVRLFIWLASHQVLMTNVERRRRHLSDSAVCTVCKGDFETIIHILRDCPAMAGIWERIVPYRTRQVFFQSSLLEWLYDNLQADVVVNNVPWSTTFAMTVWWGWKWRCGNIFGENKRCRDRVRFVTELVAEVWQANQVVRGNTGMRARTERQIGWHAPAEEWLKLNTDGASHGNPGLATAGGVIRDGNGQWCGGFALNIGRCSAPLAELWGVYYGLVVAWEKKIPKLELEVDSELVVGFLTKGIQDSHPLSSLVRLCHGFLSKDWTVRITHVFREANRLADGLANLAFSFPLGFHLIDFVPSSLESIRWEDEIGTTRPRDVIVWELFCF
;
A
#
# COMPACT_ATOMS: atom_id res chain seq x y z
N MET A 1 25.85 -0.24 -10.31
CA MET A 1 24.47 -0.12 -10.84
C MET A 1 23.52 -0.65 -9.76
N ASN A 2 22.48 0.09 -9.39
CA ASN A 2 21.54 -0.33 -8.34
C ASN A 2 20.75 -1.56 -8.82
N LEU A 3 20.96 -2.71 -8.18
CA LEU A 3 20.40 -4.00 -8.58
C LEU A 3 18.85 -3.99 -8.56
N ALA A 4 18.24 -3.28 -7.61
CA ALA A 4 16.77 -3.14 -7.52
C ALA A 4 16.19 -2.36 -8.72
N LEU A 5 16.89 -1.34 -9.21
CA LEU A 5 16.47 -0.61 -10.42
C LEU A 5 16.53 -1.49 -11.67
N VAL A 6 17.56 -2.34 -11.77
CA VAL A 6 17.71 -3.27 -12.90
C VAL A 6 16.65 -4.38 -12.84
N ALA A 7 16.36 -4.89 -11.64
CA ALA A 7 15.27 -5.82 -11.43
C ALA A 7 13.92 -5.23 -11.89
N LYS A 8 13.64 -3.94 -11.70
CA LYS A 8 12.43 -3.31 -12.25
C LYS A 8 12.29 -3.49 -13.77
N ILE A 9 13.39 -3.42 -14.51
CA ILE A 9 13.39 -3.64 -15.97
C ILE A 9 13.07 -5.12 -16.26
N GLY A 10 13.69 -6.04 -15.53
CA GLY A 10 13.39 -7.48 -15.63
C GLY A 10 11.93 -7.80 -15.32
N TRP A 11 11.36 -7.18 -14.29
CA TRP A 11 9.98 -7.37 -13.88
C TRP A 11 9.00 -6.95 -14.98
N ARG A 12 9.22 -5.75 -15.53
CA ARG A 12 8.45 -5.26 -16.69
C ARG A 12 8.59 -6.19 -17.88
N LEU A 13 9.80 -6.71 -18.14
CA LEU A 13 10.04 -7.61 -19.26
C LEU A 13 9.20 -8.89 -19.15
N LEU A 14 8.99 -9.42 -17.95
CA LEU A 14 8.20 -10.63 -17.72
C LEU A 14 6.69 -10.42 -17.89
N GLN A 15 6.19 -9.20 -17.62
CA GLN A 15 4.76 -8.88 -17.70
C GLN A 15 4.34 -8.24 -19.03
N ASP A 16 5.26 -7.53 -19.70
CA ASP A 16 5.01 -6.82 -20.95
C ASP A 16 5.42 -7.69 -22.14
N ASP A 17 4.44 -8.10 -22.93
CA ASP A 17 4.61 -8.84 -24.18
C ASP A 17 4.32 -8.00 -25.43
N GLN A 18 3.71 -6.83 -25.27
CA GLN A 18 3.24 -6.00 -26.38
C GLN A 18 4.28 -4.97 -26.83
N SER A 19 5.01 -4.37 -25.90
CA SER A 19 5.89 -3.25 -26.24
C SER A 19 7.08 -3.68 -27.11
N LEU A 20 7.50 -2.78 -28.01
CA LEU A 20 8.56 -3.07 -28.98
C LEU A 20 9.88 -3.49 -28.29
N TRP A 21 10.27 -2.80 -27.22
CA TRP A 21 11.50 -3.11 -26.49
C TRP A 21 11.43 -4.51 -25.85
N ALA A 22 10.29 -4.87 -25.25
CA ALA A 22 10.11 -6.18 -24.62
C ALA A 22 10.15 -7.29 -25.66
N ARG A 23 9.44 -7.14 -26.79
CA ARG A 23 9.45 -8.10 -27.91
C ARG A 23 10.86 -8.32 -28.47
N VAL A 24 11.61 -7.25 -28.69
CA VAL A 24 12.99 -7.33 -29.21
C VAL A 24 13.91 -8.06 -28.22
N VAL A 25 13.84 -7.70 -26.93
CA VAL A 25 14.67 -8.32 -25.88
C VAL A 25 14.30 -9.80 -25.71
N ARG A 26 13.00 -10.13 -25.64
CA ARG A 26 12.51 -11.51 -25.53
C ARG A 26 13.00 -12.36 -26.70
N LYS A 27 12.84 -11.88 -27.94
CA LYS A 27 13.26 -12.62 -29.14
C LYS A 27 14.78 -12.79 -29.23
N LYS A 28 15.55 -11.75 -28.90
CA LYS A 28 17.02 -11.79 -28.95
C LYS A 28 17.62 -12.75 -27.94
N TYR A 29 17.14 -12.73 -26.70
CA TYR A 29 17.69 -13.55 -25.61
C TYR A 29 16.89 -14.83 -25.33
N LYS A 30 15.86 -15.11 -26.13
CA LYS A 30 14.95 -16.25 -25.98
C LYS A 30 14.32 -16.32 -24.58
N VAL A 31 13.89 -15.17 -24.08
CA VAL A 31 13.23 -15.07 -22.77
C VAL A 31 11.91 -15.82 -22.85
N GLY A 32 11.84 -16.92 -22.14
CA GLY A 32 10.68 -17.80 -22.10
C GLY A 32 10.05 -17.82 -20.72
N ASP A 33 9.54 -18.99 -20.38
CA ASP A 33 8.99 -19.31 -19.08
C ASP A 33 10.00 -19.09 -17.95
N LEU A 34 9.53 -18.70 -16.76
CA LEU A 34 10.39 -18.38 -15.63
C LEU A 34 11.06 -19.62 -15.02
N HIS A 35 10.42 -20.79 -15.09
CA HIS A 35 11.02 -22.06 -14.67
C HIS A 35 12.12 -22.52 -15.62
N ASP A 36 12.07 -22.14 -16.89
CA ASP A 36 13.17 -22.37 -17.83
C ASP A 36 14.35 -21.44 -17.54
N ARG A 37 15.36 -21.95 -16.82
CA ARG A 37 16.57 -21.17 -16.50
C ARG A 37 17.58 -21.12 -17.64
N SER A 38 17.34 -21.79 -18.77
CA SER A 38 18.32 -21.88 -19.87
C SER A 38 18.64 -20.52 -20.49
N TRP A 39 17.67 -19.60 -20.52
CA TRP A 39 17.84 -18.24 -21.03
C TRP A 39 18.47 -17.27 -20.00
N LEU A 40 18.58 -17.68 -18.73
CA LEU A 40 19.31 -16.99 -17.65
C LEU A 40 20.77 -17.46 -17.51
N ALA A 41 21.18 -18.51 -18.22
CA ALA A 41 22.55 -19.03 -18.20
C ALA A 41 23.52 -18.07 -18.92
N PRO A 42 24.59 -17.58 -18.26
CA PRO A 42 25.50 -16.58 -18.83
C PRO A 42 26.13 -17.04 -20.14
N LYS A 43 26.09 -16.19 -21.18
CA LYS A 43 26.82 -16.42 -22.44
C LYS A 43 27.75 -15.25 -22.74
N GLY A 44 28.93 -15.52 -23.29
CA GLY A 44 29.94 -14.50 -23.61
C GLY A 44 29.47 -13.43 -24.61
N THR A 45 28.42 -13.71 -25.38
CA THR A 45 27.83 -12.81 -26.38
C THR A 45 26.82 -11.81 -25.82
N TRP A 46 26.60 -11.79 -24.50
CA TRP A 46 25.59 -10.95 -23.87
C TRP A 46 26.02 -9.49 -23.72
N SER A 47 25.13 -8.58 -24.11
CA SER A 47 25.31 -7.14 -23.84
C SER A 47 25.42 -6.88 -22.33
N VAL A 48 26.12 -5.80 -21.95
CA VAL A 48 26.24 -5.34 -20.55
C VAL A 48 24.86 -5.14 -19.92
N LEU A 49 23.92 -4.54 -20.68
CA LEU A 49 22.54 -4.33 -20.24
C LEU A 49 21.86 -5.66 -19.88
N TRP A 50 21.93 -6.65 -20.79
CA TRP A 50 21.29 -7.94 -20.55
C TRP A 50 21.93 -8.71 -19.40
N ARG A 51 23.25 -8.65 -19.25
CA ARG A 51 23.93 -9.20 -18.07
C ARG A 51 23.39 -8.61 -16.77
N GLY A 52 23.13 -7.30 -16.75
CA GLY A 52 22.46 -6.65 -15.64
C GLY A 52 21.04 -7.17 -15.41
N VAL A 53 20.21 -7.18 -16.47
CA VAL A 53 18.80 -7.62 -16.38
C VAL A 53 18.69 -9.08 -15.93
N ALA A 54 19.48 -9.98 -16.52
CA ALA A 54 19.54 -11.39 -16.12
C ALA A 54 19.97 -11.55 -14.66
N ARG A 55 20.92 -10.73 -14.18
CA ARG A 55 21.30 -10.69 -12.78
C ARG A 55 20.14 -10.24 -11.87
N GLY A 56 19.43 -9.18 -12.23
CA GLY A 56 18.25 -8.71 -11.49
C GLY A 56 17.12 -9.75 -11.47
N LEU A 57 16.91 -10.46 -12.57
CA LEU A 57 15.94 -11.56 -12.65
C LEU A 57 16.31 -12.70 -11.70
N LYS A 58 17.58 -13.10 -11.70
CA LYS A 58 18.07 -14.22 -10.88
C LYS A 58 18.16 -13.89 -9.39
N GLU A 59 18.72 -12.74 -9.04
CA GLU A 59 19.05 -12.39 -7.64
C GLU A 59 17.90 -11.67 -6.91
N VAL A 60 16.92 -11.11 -7.63
CA VAL A 60 15.85 -10.30 -7.03
C VAL A 60 14.47 -10.83 -7.36
N ILE A 61 14.19 -11.05 -8.65
CA ILE A 61 12.85 -11.46 -9.07
C ILE A 61 12.57 -12.91 -8.69
N TRP A 62 13.48 -13.83 -8.99
CA TRP A 62 13.30 -15.24 -8.63
C TRP A 62 13.04 -15.47 -7.14
N PRO A 63 13.79 -14.90 -6.18
CA PRO A 63 13.45 -15.07 -4.76
C PRO A 63 12.20 -14.26 -4.34
N GLY A 64 11.95 -13.10 -4.96
CA GLY A 64 10.88 -12.18 -4.58
C GLY A 64 9.54 -12.36 -5.31
N HIS A 65 9.44 -13.27 -6.29
CA HIS A 65 8.19 -13.57 -6.98
C HIS A 65 7.38 -14.63 -6.24
N ARG A 66 6.06 -14.52 -6.37
CA ARG A 66 5.08 -15.58 -6.13
C ARG A 66 4.16 -15.66 -7.34
N TRP A 67 3.37 -16.71 -7.41
CA TRP A 67 2.33 -16.87 -8.42
C TRP A 67 0.95 -16.52 -7.86
N VAL A 68 0.10 -16.00 -8.75
CA VAL A 68 -1.33 -15.83 -8.56
C VAL A 68 -2.01 -16.80 -9.49
N ILE A 69 -2.85 -17.65 -8.91
CA ILE A 69 -3.47 -18.77 -9.60
C ILE A 69 -4.54 -18.29 -10.59
N GLY A 70 -4.44 -18.76 -11.84
CA GLY A 70 -5.47 -18.62 -12.87
C GLY A 70 -5.99 -20.01 -13.21
N ASP A 71 -5.59 -20.50 -14.38
CA ASP A 71 -5.92 -21.84 -14.88
C ASP A 71 -5.05 -22.96 -14.26
N GLY A 72 -4.02 -22.60 -13.47
CA GLY A 72 -3.11 -23.55 -12.84
C GLY A 72 -2.21 -24.30 -13.82
N GLY A 73 -2.08 -23.81 -15.06
CA GLY A 73 -1.35 -24.46 -16.15
C GLY A 73 0.17 -24.26 -16.14
N GLN A 74 0.66 -23.25 -15.42
CA GLN A 74 2.10 -22.93 -15.30
C GLN A 74 2.62 -23.18 -13.89
N ILE A 75 1.75 -23.13 -12.87
CA ILE A 75 2.16 -23.27 -11.47
C ILE A 75 2.46 -24.74 -11.15
N LYS A 76 3.68 -25.02 -10.69
CA LYS A 76 4.06 -26.29 -10.08
C LYS A 76 3.51 -26.34 -8.65
N PHE A 77 2.57 -27.25 -8.40
CA PHE A 77 1.79 -27.30 -7.17
C PHE A 77 2.66 -27.29 -5.90
N TRP A 78 3.73 -28.09 -5.89
CA TRP A 78 4.62 -28.24 -4.73
C TRP A 78 5.82 -27.29 -4.70
N LEU A 79 6.36 -26.96 -5.87
CA LEU A 79 7.67 -26.32 -6.00
C LEU A 79 7.62 -24.80 -6.14
N ASP A 80 6.45 -24.25 -6.47
CA ASP A 80 6.25 -22.80 -6.57
C ASP A 80 5.61 -22.22 -5.30
N SER A 81 5.93 -20.97 -5.01
CA SER A 81 5.22 -20.17 -4.01
C SER A 81 4.02 -19.51 -4.69
N TRP A 82 2.81 -20.01 -4.39
CA TRP A 82 1.56 -19.50 -4.96
C TRP A 82 0.49 -19.29 -3.88
N LEU A 83 0.35 -20.23 -2.96
CA LEU A 83 -0.54 -20.13 -1.80
C LEU A 83 0.15 -19.40 -0.63
N LEU A 84 1.30 -19.92 -0.20
CA LEU A 84 2.13 -19.41 0.88
C LEU A 84 3.27 -18.51 0.37
N GLU A 85 3.97 -17.84 1.29
CA GLU A 85 5.20 -17.08 0.99
C GLU A 85 6.37 -17.97 0.53
N GLU A 86 6.26 -19.28 0.76
CA GLU A 86 7.23 -20.31 0.36
C GLU A 86 6.55 -21.44 -0.42
N PRO A 87 7.33 -22.29 -1.14
CA PRO A 87 6.80 -23.47 -1.81
C PRO A 87 6.11 -24.45 -0.84
N LEU A 88 5.02 -25.09 -1.28
CA LEU A 88 4.22 -25.98 -0.45
C LEU A 88 5.02 -27.20 0.06
N ILE A 89 6.01 -27.65 -0.70
CA ILE A 89 6.85 -28.80 -0.32
C ILE A 89 7.58 -28.59 1.02
N HIS A 90 7.90 -27.34 1.38
CA HIS A 90 8.55 -27.03 2.67
C HIS A 90 7.64 -27.22 3.88
N ARG A 91 6.32 -27.32 3.67
CA ARG A 91 5.31 -27.53 4.71
C ARG A 91 4.67 -28.91 4.65
N ALA A 92 5.16 -29.80 3.80
CA ALA A 92 4.59 -31.13 3.66
C ALA A 92 4.82 -31.99 4.91
N THR A 93 3.87 -32.86 5.25
CA THR A 93 3.93 -33.78 6.41
C THR A 93 4.82 -35.01 6.17
N GLY A 94 5.52 -35.09 5.04
CA GLY A 94 6.41 -36.17 4.66
C GLY A 94 7.06 -35.92 3.29
N ASP A 95 7.84 -36.88 2.81
CA ASP A 95 8.52 -36.79 1.53
C ASP A 95 7.53 -36.92 0.37
N VAL A 96 7.38 -35.85 -0.40
CA VAL A 96 6.56 -35.83 -1.62
C VAL A 96 7.32 -36.60 -2.73
N PRO A 97 6.75 -37.66 -3.32
CA PRO A 97 7.40 -38.42 -4.39
C PRO A 97 7.80 -37.54 -5.58
N GLU A 98 8.89 -37.88 -6.27
CA GLU A 98 9.38 -37.08 -7.42
C GLU A 98 8.33 -36.89 -8.53
N GLU A 99 7.48 -37.89 -8.76
CA GLU A 99 6.37 -37.80 -9.71
C GLU A 99 5.35 -36.75 -9.28
N ALA A 100 5.01 -36.71 -7.99
CA ALA A 100 4.08 -35.75 -7.43
C ALA A 100 4.66 -34.32 -7.44
N GLN A 101 5.96 -34.16 -7.23
CA GLN A 101 6.62 -32.84 -7.30
C GLN A 101 6.51 -32.18 -8.68
N ARG A 102 6.24 -32.96 -9.74
CA ARG A 102 6.07 -32.44 -11.11
C ARG A 102 4.63 -32.02 -11.43
N TRP A 103 3.67 -32.27 -10.55
CA TRP A 103 2.28 -31.89 -10.76
C TRP A 103 2.11 -30.38 -10.89
N LEU A 104 1.30 -29.99 -11.86
CA LEU A 104 0.80 -28.63 -11.99
C LEU A 104 -0.43 -28.45 -11.10
N ALA A 105 -0.75 -27.21 -10.74
CA ALA A 105 -1.93 -26.91 -9.94
C ALA A 105 -3.23 -27.44 -10.59
N LYS A 106 -3.34 -27.37 -11.92
CA LYS A 106 -4.47 -27.96 -12.66
C LYS A 106 -4.59 -29.47 -12.57
N ASP A 107 -3.48 -30.20 -12.36
CA ASP A 107 -3.47 -31.66 -12.33
C ASP A 107 -4.07 -32.19 -11.01
N VAL A 108 -4.06 -31.35 -9.98
CA VAL A 108 -4.58 -31.63 -8.63
C VAL A 108 -5.97 -31.00 -8.44
N TRP A 109 -6.58 -30.49 -9.50
CA TRP A 109 -7.90 -29.87 -9.47
C TRP A 109 -8.93 -30.71 -10.24
N LYS A 110 -10.05 -31.03 -9.59
CA LYS A 110 -11.18 -31.73 -10.19
C LYS A 110 -12.31 -30.72 -10.43
N ASN A 111 -12.70 -30.56 -11.70
CA ASN A 111 -13.82 -29.69 -12.06
C ASN A 111 -15.07 -30.04 -11.26
N SER A 112 -15.75 -29.01 -10.74
CA SER A 112 -16.95 -29.10 -9.90
C SER A 112 -16.77 -29.74 -8.50
N VAL A 113 -15.58 -30.23 -8.15
CA VAL A 113 -15.28 -30.82 -6.84
C VAL A 113 -14.26 -29.98 -6.07
N GLY A 114 -13.29 -29.37 -6.78
CA GLY A 114 -12.21 -28.58 -6.20
C GLY A 114 -10.90 -29.36 -6.12
N TRP A 115 -10.06 -29.05 -5.13
CA TRP A 115 -8.78 -29.73 -4.93
C TRP A 115 -8.97 -31.22 -4.65
N ASP A 116 -8.17 -32.07 -5.30
CA ASP A 116 -8.19 -33.51 -5.08
C ASP A 116 -7.53 -33.91 -3.76
N LEU A 117 -8.23 -33.64 -2.66
CA LEU A 117 -7.76 -33.92 -1.30
C LEU A 117 -7.41 -35.40 -1.12
N THR A 118 -8.04 -36.33 -1.85
CA THR A 118 -7.72 -37.76 -1.74
C THR A 118 -6.27 -38.05 -2.11
N THR A 119 -5.74 -37.34 -3.10
CA THR A 119 -4.39 -37.51 -3.63
C THR A 119 -3.35 -36.76 -2.79
N ILE A 120 -3.68 -35.57 -2.28
CA ILE A 120 -2.72 -34.73 -1.53
C ILE A 120 -2.75 -34.89 -0.02
N ASN A 121 -3.82 -35.43 0.57
CA ASN A 121 -3.98 -35.60 2.01
C ASN A 121 -2.79 -36.26 2.73
N PRO A 122 -2.08 -37.25 2.16
CA PRO A 122 -0.91 -37.85 2.84
C PRO A 122 0.22 -36.86 3.12
N TYR A 123 0.29 -35.77 2.35
CA TYR A 123 1.41 -34.82 2.36
C TYR A 123 1.04 -33.44 2.89
N VAL A 124 -0.25 -33.13 3.05
CA VAL A 124 -0.74 -31.78 3.38
C VAL A 124 -1.20 -31.72 4.85
N PRO A 125 -0.62 -30.86 5.71
CA PRO A 125 -1.11 -30.66 7.06
C PRO A 125 -2.47 -29.98 7.08
N GLU A 126 -3.24 -30.15 8.15
CA GLU A 126 -4.63 -29.68 8.23
C GLU A 126 -4.79 -28.18 7.96
N ASN A 127 -3.90 -27.34 8.52
CA ASN A 127 -3.91 -25.90 8.26
C ASN A 127 -3.75 -25.57 6.77
N LEU A 128 -2.91 -26.32 6.06
CA LEU A 128 -2.67 -26.10 4.64
C LEU A 128 -3.88 -26.54 3.79
N LYS A 129 -4.61 -27.57 4.21
CA LYS A 129 -5.89 -27.95 3.58
C LYS A 129 -6.91 -26.82 3.68
N LEU A 130 -7.03 -26.22 4.86
CA LEU A 130 -7.94 -25.10 5.10
C LEU A 130 -7.61 -23.88 4.24
N GLU A 131 -6.32 -23.62 3.98
CA GLU A 131 -5.89 -22.53 3.09
C GLU A 131 -6.09 -22.87 1.61
N LEU A 132 -5.86 -24.12 1.21
CA LEU A 132 -6.15 -24.61 -0.15
C LEU A 132 -7.62 -24.44 -0.50
N MET A 133 -8.52 -24.77 0.43
CA MET A 133 -9.97 -24.64 0.22
C MET A 133 -10.43 -23.19 -0.02
N ALA A 134 -9.67 -22.20 0.45
CA ALA A 134 -9.96 -20.79 0.23
C ALA A 134 -9.55 -20.29 -1.17
N VAL A 135 -8.90 -21.13 -1.98
CA VAL A 135 -8.39 -20.78 -3.32
C VAL A 135 -9.01 -21.70 -4.36
N VAL A 136 -9.48 -21.11 -5.45
CA VAL A 136 -10.10 -21.81 -6.57
C VAL A 136 -9.38 -21.52 -7.89
N LEU A 137 -9.38 -22.49 -8.80
CA LEU A 137 -8.89 -22.28 -10.16
C LEU A 137 -9.95 -21.56 -10.99
N ASP A 138 -9.48 -20.64 -11.83
CA ASP A 138 -10.32 -19.84 -12.73
C ASP A 138 -10.41 -20.51 -14.10
N HIS A 139 -11.32 -21.47 -14.23
CA HIS A 139 -11.65 -22.09 -15.53
C HIS A 139 -12.81 -21.42 -16.26
N VAL A 140 -13.44 -20.41 -15.64
CA VAL A 140 -14.66 -19.78 -16.18
C VAL A 140 -14.32 -18.56 -17.01
N THR A 141 -13.35 -17.73 -16.55
CA THR A 141 -13.01 -16.49 -17.26
C THR A 141 -11.93 -16.68 -18.33
N GLY A 142 -11.26 -17.84 -18.34
CA GLY A 142 -10.12 -18.12 -19.24
C GLY A 142 -8.83 -17.43 -18.80
N ALA A 143 -8.75 -17.01 -17.53
CA ALA A 143 -7.57 -16.38 -16.98
C ALA A 143 -6.39 -17.34 -16.85
N ILE A 144 -5.19 -16.84 -17.19
CA ILE A 144 -3.94 -17.57 -17.05
C ILE A 144 -3.23 -17.22 -15.74
N ASP A 145 -2.35 -18.11 -15.28
CA ASP A 145 -1.46 -17.86 -14.14
C ASP A 145 -0.60 -16.58 -14.34
N ARG A 146 -0.41 -15.82 -13.26
CA ARG A 146 0.34 -14.54 -13.27
C ARG A 146 1.41 -14.49 -12.19
N ILE A 147 2.49 -13.77 -12.46
CA ILE A 147 3.51 -13.46 -11.44
C ILE A 147 3.10 -12.25 -10.59
N SER A 148 3.44 -12.30 -9.31
CA SER A 148 3.14 -11.28 -8.32
C SER A 148 4.34 -11.04 -7.39
N TRP A 149 4.51 -9.80 -6.95
CA TRP A 149 5.65 -9.42 -6.13
C TRP A 149 5.37 -9.65 -4.64
N LYS A 150 6.17 -10.49 -3.97
CA LYS A 150 6.01 -10.82 -2.54
C LYS A 150 6.19 -9.61 -1.62
N GLY A 151 7.06 -8.68 -1.99
CA GLY A 151 7.37 -7.51 -1.16
C GLY A 151 6.27 -6.43 -1.11
N SER A 152 5.06 -6.74 -1.56
CA SER A 152 3.92 -5.82 -1.59
C SER A 152 2.61 -6.60 -1.48
N SER A 153 1.65 -6.10 -0.70
CA SER A 153 0.34 -6.73 -0.54
C SER A 153 -0.51 -6.71 -1.82
N ASN A 154 -0.31 -5.72 -2.69
CA ASN A 154 -1.01 -5.59 -3.97
C ASN A 154 -0.31 -6.35 -5.13
N GLY A 155 0.82 -7.02 -4.85
CA GLY A 155 1.58 -7.76 -5.85
C GLY A 155 2.41 -6.89 -6.81
N GLU A 156 2.52 -5.58 -6.58
CA GLU A 156 3.27 -4.66 -7.44
C GLU A 156 4.75 -4.54 -7.07
N PHE A 157 5.61 -4.63 -8.09
CA PHE A 157 7.02 -4.41 -7.91
C PHE A 157 7.35 -2.93 -7.67
N SER A 158 8.04 -2.65 -6.56
CA SER A 158 8.64 -1.33 -6.30
C SER A 158 10.16 -1.47 -6.10
N VAL A 159 10.90 -0.42 -6.47
CA VAL A 159 12.36 -0.39 -6.25
C VAL A 159 12.68 -0.41 -4.76
N SER A 160 11.84 0.22 -3.93
CA SER A 160 12.00 0.23 -2.47
C SER A 160 11.82 -1.15 -1.85
N SER A 161 10.75 -1.88 -2.20
CA SER A 161 10.53 -3.23 -1.67
C SER A 161 11.54 -4.25 -2.21
N ALA A 162 11.97 -4.11 -3.47
CA ALA A 162 13.08 -4.89 -4.01
C ALA A 162 14.41 -4.57 -3.34
N TYR A 163 14.68 -3.30 -3.05
CA TYR A 163 15.86 -2.90 -2.33
C TYR A 163 15.87 -3.49 -0.92
N ALA A 164 14.75 -3.41 -0.20
CA ALA A 164 14.59 -4.01 1.13
C ALA A 164 14.88 -5.53 1.12
N LEU A 165 14.34 -6.25 0.12
CA LEU A 165 14.60 -7.69 -0.07
C LEU A 165 16.09 -8.00 -0.25
N ILE A 166 16.81 -7.20 -1.05
CA ILE A 166 18.24 -7.43 -1.36
C ILE A 166 19.13 -7.06 -0.18
N THR A 167 18.81 -5.99 0.53
CA THR A 167 19.66 -5.52 1.62
C THR A 167 19.54 -6.36 2.88
N MET A 168 18.43 -7.11 3.04
CA MET A 168 18.14 -7.88 4.25
C MET A 168 18.51 -7.09 5.51
N ASP A 169 18.14 -5.80 5.53
CA ASP A 169 18.70 -4.85 6.49
C ASP A 169 18.00 -5.06 7.83
N GLU A 170 18.47 -6.05 8.58
CA GLU A 170 18.06 -6.34 9.95
C GLU A 170 18.60 -5.30 10.94
N GLN A 171 19.50 -4.41 10.51
CA GLN A 171 19.96 -3.33 11.38
C GLN A 171 18.85 -2.30 11.56
N PRO A 172 18.37 -2.07 12.79
CA PRO A 172 17.40 -1.02 13.04
C PRO A 172 18.04 0.32 12.72
N ARG A 173 17.67 0.89 11.57
CA ARG A 173 17.97 2.28 11.26
C ARG A 173 17.21 3.15 12.25
N GLN A 174 17.78 4.29 12.62
CA GLN A 174 17.04 5.29 13.37
C GLN A 174 15.77 5.65 12.58
N ASP A 175 14.61 5.50 13.20
CA ASP A 175 13.34 5.86 12.59
C ASP A 175 13.24 7.38 12.44
N MET A 176 13.59 7.85 11.25
CA MET A 176 13.53 9.25 10.87
C MET A 176 12.17 9.64 10.27
N THR A 177 11.16 8.77 10.30
CA THR A 177 9.85 9.02 9.66
C THR A 177 9.23 10.32 10.17
N ARG A 178 9.14 10.48 11.49
CA ARG A 178 8.61 11.71 12.11
C ARG A 178 9.44 12.95 11.77
N PHE A 179 10.76 12.80 11.67
CA PHE A 179 11.64 13.89 11.27
C PHE A 179 11.32 14.33 9.83
N PHE A 180 11.26 13.39 8.89
CA PHE A 180 10.97 13.69 7.49
C PHE A 180 9.56 14.24 7.30
N GLU A 181 8.57 13.75 8.04
CA GLU A 181 7.24 14.36 8.07
C GLU A 181 7.29 15.84 8.45
N ARG A 182 8.07 16.21 9.48
CA ARG A 182 8.27 17.62 9.85
C ARG A 182 8.90 18.42 8.71
N VAL A 183 9.97 17.91 8.09
CA VAL A 183 10.63 18.56 6.93
C VAL A 183 9.65 18.84 5.80
N TRP A 184 8.79 17.87 5.46
CA TRP A 184 7.86 18.00 4.35
C TRP A 184 6.60 18.82 4.69
N ARG A 185 6.18 18.88 5.96
CA ARG A 185 5.04 19.70 6.42
C ARG A 185 5.34 21.19 6.46
N VAL A 186 6.62 21.59 6.61
CA VAL A 186 7.01 23.01 6.66
C VAL A 186 6.51 23.76 5.44
N VAL A 187 5.94 24.95 5.65
CA VAL A 187 5.48 25.81 4.55
C VAL A 187 6.67 26.56 3.98
N ALA A 188 7.29 26.00 2.94
CA ALA A 188 8.42 26.61 2.25
C ALA A 188 8.49 26.12 0.80
N PRO A 189 9.19 26.83 -0.10
CA PRO A 189 9.45 26.34 -1.45
C PRO A 189 10.11 24.95 -1.44
N GLN A 190 9.80 24.10 -2.44
CA GLN A 190 10.29 22.71 -2.47
C GLN A 190 11.82 22.59 -2.38
N ARG A 191 12.56 23.53 -2.99
CA ARG A 191 14.02 23.63 -2.87
C ARG A 191 14.52 23.78 -1.43
N VAL A 192 13.77 24.46 -0.57
CA VAL A 192 14.11 24.68 0.84
C VAL A 192 13.89 23.38 1.63
N ARG A 193 12.76 22.69 1.40
CA ARG A 193 12.50 21.37 2.01
C ARG A 193 13.57 20.35 1.61
N LEU A 194 13.91 20.29 0.33
CA LEU A 194 14.99 19.45 -0.18
C LEU A 194 16.35 19.79 0.45
N PHE A 195 16.65 21.07 0.64
CA PHE A 195 17.89 21.49 1.29
C PHE A 195 17.95 21.03 2.75
N ILE A 196 16.87 21.19 3.51
CA ILE A 196 16.79 20.72 4.89
C ILE A 196 16.93 19.19 4.95
N TRP A 197 16.30 18.48 4.01
CA TRP A 197 16.48 17.04 3.88
C TRP A 197 17.95 16.67 3.63
N LEU A 198 18.65 17.33 2.71
CA LEU A 198 20.09 17.13 2.47
C LEU A 198 20.94 17.47 3.72
N ALA A 199 20.59 18.52 4.46
CA ALA A 199 21.25 18.88 5.71
C ALA A 199 21.08 17.77 6.77
N SER A 200 19.88 17.19 6.87
CA SER A 200 19.59 16.08 7.81
C SER A 200 20.33 14.79 7.47
N HIS A 201 20.58 14.54 6.19
CA HIS A 201 21.44 13.44 5.72
C HIS A 201 22.94 13.76 5.86
N GLN A 202 23.29 14.94 6.34
CA GLN A 202 24.68 15.40 6.52
C GLN A 202 25.52 15.34 5.22
N VAL A 203 24.88 15.55 4.07
CA VAL A 203 25.53 15.45 2.75
C VAL A 203 25.95 16.79 2.14
N LEU A 204 25.80 17.90 2.88
CA LEU A 204 26.21 19.22 2.41
C LEU A 204 27.74 19.33 2.31
N MET A 205 28.21 19.90 1.20
CA MET A 205 29.65 20.00 0.89
C MET A 205 30.32 21.17 1.62
N THR A 206 30.56 21.01 2.92
CA THR A 206 31.29 21.99 3.75
C THR A 206 32.81 21.85 3.59
N ASN A 207 33.62 22.80 4.09
CA ASN A 207 35.08 22.69 3.99
C ASN A 207 35.65 21.53 4.82
N VAL A 208 35.00 21.13 5.91
CA VAL A 208 35.35 19.88 6.62
C VAL A 208 35.19 18.68 5.69
N GLU A 209 34.06 18.56 4.98
CA GLU A 209 33.84 17.49 4.02
C GLU A 209 34.77 17.57 2.80
N ARG A 210 35.05 18.78 2.30
CA ARG A 210 36.00 18.97 1.20
C ARG A 210 37.42 18.55 1.60
N ARG A 211 37.88 18.91 2.80
CA ARG A 211 39.18 18.48 3.31
C ARG A 211 39.23 16.97 3.50
N ARG A 212 38.19 16.38 4.10
CA ARG A 212 38.06 14.92 4.27
C ARG A 212 38.11 14.16 2.94
N ARG A 213 37.62 14.76 1.86
CA ARG A 213 37.61 14.18 0.50
C ARG A 213 38.79 14.63 -0.36
N HIS A 214 39.80 15.29 0.22
CA HIS A 214 40.98 15.79 -0.49
C HIS A 214 40.67 16.79 -1.63
N LEU A 215 39.62 17.60 -1.48
CA LEU A 215 39.21 18.68 -2.40
C LEU A 215 39.61 20.08 -1.92
N SER A 216 40.23 20.19 -0.75
CA SER A 216 40.70 21.43 -0.12
C SER A 216 41.74 21.09 0.95
N ASP A 217 42.75 21.94 1.13
CA ASP A 217 43.77 21.74 2.18
C ASP A 217 43.30 22.23 3.55
N SER A 218 42.33 23.13 3.58
CA SER A 218 41.80 23.75 4.80
C SER A 218 40.32 23.41 5.01
N ALA A 219 39.98 23.14 6.28
CA ALA A 219 38.61 22.99 6.76
C ALA A 219 38.04 24.28 7.35
N VAL A 220 38.84 25.36 7.41
CA VAL A 220 38.44 26.62 8.06
C VAL A 220 37.30 27.29 7.28
N CYS A 221 36.36 27.87 8.02
CA CYS A 221 35.25 28.64 7.48
C CYS A 221 35.76 29.92 6.79
N THR A 222 35.47 30.10 5.50
CA THR A 222 35.93 31.28 4.76
C THR A 222 35.17 32.55 5.12
N VAL A 223 34.00 32.41 5.78
CA VAL A 223 33.15 33.53 6.18
C VAL A 223 33.65 34.17 7.47
N CYS A 224 33.86 33.39 8.53
CA CYS A 224 34.30 33.92 9.84
C CYS A 224 35.80 33.80 10.07
N LYS A 225 36.49 32.89 9.36
CA LYS A 225 37.91 32.56 9.52
C LYS A 225 38.32 32.10 10.93
N GLY A 226 37.37 31.81 11.82
CA GLY A 226 37.62 31.51 13.23
C GLY A 226 37.52 30.05 13.63
N ASP A 227 36.82 29.21 12.86
CA ASP A 227 36.56 27.80 13.22
C ASP A 227 36.41 26.92 11.97
N PHE A 228 36.30 25.60 12.15
CA PHE A 228 36.05 24.64 11.09
C PHE A 228 34.62 24.72 10.55
N GLU A 229 34.51 24.65 9.23
CA GLU A 229 33.27 24.77 8.52
C GLU A 229 32.49 23.44 8.54
N THR A 230 31.73 23.19 9.61
CA THR A 230 30.73 22.12 9.70
C THR A 230 29.36 22.63 9.24
N ILE A 231 28.39 21.72 9.04
CA ILE A 231 27.01 22.10 8.66
C ILE A 231 26.39 23.00 9.73
N ILE A 232 26.47 22.59 11.01
CA ILE A 232 25.91 23.38 12.12
C ILE A 232 26.64 24.71 12.29
N HIS A 233 27.96 24.75 12.07
CA HIS A 233 28.72 26.00 12.10
C HIS A 233 28.21 26.99 11.05
N ILE A 234 28.10 26.60 9.78
CA ILE A 234 27.61 27.52 8.74
C ILE A 234 26.18 28.00 9.00
N LEU A 235 25.33 27.08 9.44
CA LEU A 235 23.90 27.34 9.57
C LEU A 235 23.51 27.99 10.90
N ARG A 236 24.36 27.93 11.94
CA ARG A 236 24.06 28.42 13.29
C ARG A 236 25.22 29.14 13.96
N ASP A 237 26.37 28.48 14.15
CA ASP A 237 27.41 28.94 15.09
C ASP A 237 28.36 29.99 14.52
N CYS A 238 28.49 30.07 13.19
CA CYS A 238 29.30 31.07 12.51
C CYS A 238 28.86 32.47 12.94
N PRO A 239 29.74 33.37 13.41
CA PRO A 239 29.37 34.71 13.88
C PRO A 239 28.46 35.49 12.93
N ALA A 240 28.68 35.34 11.61
CA ALA A 240 27.85 35.97 10.58
C ALA A 240 26.39 35.46 10.54
N MET A 241 26.15 34.24 11.02
CA MET A 241 24.84 33.60 11.11
C MET A 241 24.26 33.68 12.53
N ALA A 242 25.09 33.52 13.55
CA ALA A 242 24.71 33.67 14.96
C ALA A 242 24.09 35.04 15.23
N GLY A 243 24.67 36.14 14.71
CA GLY A 243 24.11 37.48 14.86
C GLY A 243 22.74 37.68 14.17
N ILE A 244 22.39 36.83 13.19
CA ILE A 244 21.05 36.81 12.58
C ILE A 244 20.08 36.07 13.52
N TRP A 245 20.49 34.91 14.03
CA TRP A 245 19.69 34.14 14.97
C TRP A 245 19.42 34.89 16.28
N GLU A 246 20.40 35.62 16.82
CA GLU A 246 20.22 36.48 17.99
C GLU A 246 19.17 37.58 17.81
N ARG A 247 18.83 37.95 16.56
CA ARG A 247 17.77 38.93 16.27
C ARG A 247 16.41 38.28 16.00
N ILE A 248 16.38 36.99 15.64
CA ILE A 248 15.16 36.27 15.25
C ILE A 248 14.65 35.36 16.38
N VAL A 249 15.55 34.69 17.10
CA VAL A 249 15.23 33.70 18.14
C VAL A 249 14.84 34.42 19.45
N PRO A 250 13.69 34.08 20.05
CA PRO A 250 13.28 34.62 21.35
C PRO A 250 14.32 34.36 22.44
N TYR A 251 14.57 35.35 23.30
CA TYR A 251 15.63 35.28 24.32
C TYR A 251 15.56 34.00 25.18
N ARG A 252 14.34 33.58 25.57
CA ARG A 252 14.10 32.42 26.45
C ARG A 252 14.53 31.08 25.85
N THR A 253 14.60 30.95 24.53
CA THR A 253 14.94 29.69 23.84
C THR A 253 16.35 29.68 23.25
N ARG A 254 17.09 30.80 23.33
CA ARG A 254 18.44 30.92 22.73
C ARG A 254 19.43 29.90 23.28
N GLN A 255 19.42 29.66 24.59
CA GLN A 255 20.36 28.72 25.20
C GLN A 255 20.22 27.32 24.59
N VAL A 256 19.00 26.79 24.56
CA VAL A 256 18.72 25.48 23.95
C VAL A 256 19.06 25.51 22.46
N PHE A 257 18.64 26.57 21.74
CA PHE A 257 18.87 26.72 20.31
C PHE A 257 20.35 26.60 19.90
N PHE A 258 21.26 27.26 20.64
CA PHE A 258 22.70 27.25 20.35
C PHE A 258 23.44 26.02 20.92
N GLN A 259 22.83 25.23 21.81
CA GLN A 259 23.45 24.06 22.42
C GLN A 259 23.06 22.73 21.76
N SER A 260 21.90 22.65 21.10
CA SER A 260 21.42 21.41 20.45
C SER A 260 22.38 20.86 19.39
N SER A 261 22.39 19.54 19.18
CA SER A 261 23.06 18.93 18.02
C SER A 261 22.35 19.30 16.71
N LEU A 262 22.97 19.08 15.55
CA LEU A 262 22.37 19.42 14.25
C LEU A 262 20.98 18.80 14.04
N LEU A 263 20.81 17.51 14.37
CA LEU A 263 19.55 16.81 14.14
C LEU A 263 18.48 17.26 15.14
N GLU A 264 18.81 17.39 16.42
CA GLU A 264 17.88 17.93 17.42
C GLU A 264 17.47 19.36 17.07
N TRP A 265 18.44 20.19 16.68
CA TRP A 265 18.22 21.57 16.27
C TRP A 265 17.25 21.69 15.09
N LEU A 266 17.43 20.86 14.05
CA LEU A 266 16.48 20.80 12.95
C LEU A 266 15.12 20.26 13.40
N TYR A 267 15.09 19.19 14.18
CA TYR A 267 13.84 18.54 14.59
C TYR A 267 12.94 19.46 15.40
N ASP A 268 13.49 20.13 16.42
CA ASP A 268 12.75 20.99 17.34
C ASP A 268 12.23 22.25 16.64
N ASN A 269 13.04 22.85 15.76
CA ASN A 269 12.66 24.09 15.09
C ASN A 269 11.75 23.89 13.86
N LEU A 270 11.59 22.66 13.36
CA LEU A 270 10.64 22.33 12.31
C LEU A 270 9.26 21.92 12.84
N GLN A 271 9.00 22.10 14.14
CA GLN A 271 7.68 21.88 14.73
C GLN A 271 6.64 22.90 14.22
N ALA A 272 5.41 22.43 13.96
CA ALA A 272 4.37 23.22 13.31
C ALA A 272 3.61 24.17 14.26
N ASP A 273 3.62 23.92 15.57
CA ASP A 273 2.66 24.50 16.51
C ASP A 273 3.05 25.90 17.04
N VAL A 274 4.26 26.36 16.74
CA VAL A 274 4.76 27.65 17.22
C VAL A 274 4.54 28.71 16.14
N VAL A 275 3.82 29.78 16.48
CA VAL A 275 3.59 30.93 15.60
C VAL A 275 4.28 32.16 16.18
N VAL A 276 5.06 32.86 15.35
CA VAL A 276 5.77 34.09 15.71
C VAL A 276 5.45 35.14 14.65
N ASN A 277 4.99 36.32 15.06
CA ASN A 277 4.58 37.41 14.15
C ASN A 277 3.58 36.97 13.06
N ASN A 278 2.55 36.20 13.45
CA ASN A 278 1.50 35.66 12.55
C ASN A 278 1.99 34.70 11.45
N VAL A 279 3.23 34.19 11.55
CA VAL A 279 3.77 33.18 10.65
C VAL A 279 4.27 31.97 11.45
N PRO A 280 4.12 30.72 10.98
CA PRO A 280 4.70 29.57 11.65
C PRO A 280 6.22 29.71 11.80
N TRP A 281 6.72 29.45 13.01
CA TRP A 281 8.16 29.48 13.33
C TRP A 281 8.96 28.57 12.42
N SER A 282 8.45 27.37 12.12
CA SER A 282 9.09 26.41 11.22
C SER A 282 9.37 26.98 9.83
N THR A 283 8.49 27.85 9.32
CA THR A 283 8.71 28.57 8.06
C THR A 283 9.84 29.57 8.19
N THR A 284 9.82 30.42 9.23
CA THR A 284 10.88 31.39 9.51
C THR A 284 12.23 30.70 9.64
N PHE A 285 12.30 29.64 10.44
CA PHE A 285 13.48 28.84 10.65
C PHE A 285 14.02 28.24 9.34
N ALA A 286 13.17 27.53 8.59
CA ALA A 286 13.55 26.88 7.33
C ALA A 286 14.09 27.86 6.28
N MET A 287 13.42 29.01 6.13
CA MET A 287 13.84 30.06 5.22
C MET A 287 15.17 30.69 5.65
N THR A 288 15.36 30.91 6.96
CA THR A 288 16.59 31.46 7.53
C THR A 288 17.78 30.50 7.30
N VAL A 289 17.58 29.20 7.54
CA VAL A 289 18.57 28.14 7.28
C VAL A 289 18.99 28.11 5.80
N TRP A 290 18.02 28.12 4.88
CA TRP A 290 18.29 28.15 3.44
C TRP A 290 19.09 29.39 3.02
N TRP A 291 18.73 30.56 3.54
CA TRP A 291 19.43 31.80 3.19
C TRP A 291 20.81 31.91 3.83
N GLY A 292 21.01 31.36 5.02
CA GLY A 292 22.34 31.18 5.62
C GLY A 292 23.30 30.46 4.67
N TRP A 293 22.85 29.34 4.10
CA TRP A 293 23.60 28.61 3.08
C TRP A 293 23.81 29.43 1.80
N LYS A 294 22.76 30.09 1.28
CA LYS A 294 22.87 30.90 0.06
C LYS A 294 23.83 32.07 0.21
N TRP A 295 23.85 32.77 1.35
CA TRP A 295 24.82 33.84 1.61
C TRP A 295 26.25 33.31 1.72
N ARG A 296 26.44 32.13 2.32
CA ARG A 296 27.75 31.46 2.32
C ARG A 296 28.21 31.14 0.90
N CYS A 297 27.34 30.58 0.05
CA CYS A 297 27.65 30.34 -1.36
C CYS A 297 27.97 31.65 -2.11
N GLY A 298 27.17 32.70 -1.90
CA GLY A 298 27.41 34.01 -2.52
C GLY A 298 28.76 34.62 -2.14
N ASN A 299 29.19 34.47 -0.88
CA ASN A 299 30.52 34.90 -0.43
C ASN A 299 31.66 34.16 -1.14
N ILE A 300 31.48 32.88 -1.47
CA ILE A 300 32.54 32.04 -2.06
C ILE A 300 32.61 32.22 -3.58
N PHE A 301 31.46 32.25 -4.25
CA PHE A 301 31.38 32.28 -5.70
C PHE A 301 31.29 33.70 -6.28
N GLY A 302 31.43 34.73 -5.45
CA GLY A 302 31.44 36.13 -5.89
C GLY A 302 30.07 36.70 -6.28
N GLU A 303 28.98 35.99 -5.99
CA GLU A 303 27.61 36.41 -6.32
C GLU A 303 26.94 37.26 -5.22
N ASN A 304 27.71 37.75 -4.25
CA ASN A 304 27.15 38.35 -3.05
C ASN A 304 26.54 39.73 -3.32
N LYS A 305 25.22 39.78 -3.54
CA LYS A 305 24.47 41.03 -3.54
C LYS A 305 24.49 41.62 -2.12
N ARG A 306 24.84 42.91 -1.97
CA ARG A 306 24.82 43.61 -0.68
C ARG A 306 23.38 43.68 -0.15
N CYS A 307 23.02 42.80 0.76
CA CYS A 307 21.80 42.91 1.56
C CYS A 307 22.13 43.76 2.80
N ARG A 308 21.56 44.97 2.89
CA ARG A 308 21.83 45.89 4.02
C ARG A 308 21.29 45.38 5.36
N ASP A 309 20.15 44.69 5.36
CA ASP A 309 19.62 44.00 6.54
C ASP A 309 19.09 42.61 6.19
N ARG A 310 19.88 41.60 6.55
CA ARG A 310 19.57 40.18 6.31
C ARG A 310 18.36 39.68 7.09
N VAL A 311 18.11 40.23 8.29
CA VAL A 311 16.96 39.83 9.12
C VAL A 311 15.68 40.33 8.47
N ARG A 312 15.63 41.62 8.15
CA ARG A 312 14.49 42.23 7.45
C ARG A 312 14.16 41.50 6.15
N PHE A 313 15.18 41.21 5.35
CA PHE A 313 15.02 40.48 4.09
C PHE A 313 14.35 39.10 4.29
N VAL A 314 14.79 38.33 5.28
CA VAL A 314 14.19 37.01 5.57
C VAL A 314 12.76 37.17 6.09
N THR A 315 12.49 38.13 6.98
CA THR A 315 11.15 38.38 7.51
C THR A 315 10.15 38.75 6.42
N GLU A 316 10.52 39.63 5.49
CA GLU A 316 9.68 40.01 4.34
C GLU A 316 9.39 38.80 3.44
N LEU A 317 10.42 38.01 3.11
CA LEU A 317 10.25 36.82 2.26
C LEU A 317 9.42 35.72 2.93
N VAL A 318 9.56 35.55 4.24
CA VAL A 318 8.77 34.59 5.03
C VAL A 318 7.29 34.98 5.01
N ALA A 319 6.98 36.27 5.14
CA ALA A 319 5.61 36.77 5.02
C ALA A 319 5.03 36.50 3.62
N GLU A 320 5.80 36.74 2.55
CA GLU A 320 5.39 36.47 1.17
C GLU A 320 5.10 34.97 0.95
N VAL A 321 5.99 34.08 1.40
CA VAL A 321 5.80 32.62 1.31
C VAL A 321 4.54 32.18 2.05
N TRP A 322 4.29 32.74 3.24
CA TRP A 322 3.12 32.41 4.03
C TRP A 322 1.81 32.88 3.37
N GLN A 323 1.79 34.12 2.87
CA GLN A 323 0.64 34.66 2.14
C GLN A 323 0.32 33.83 0.89
N ALA A 324 1.33 33.49 0.09
CA ALA A 324 1.14 32.65 -1.09
C ALA A 324 0.56 31.27 -0.74
N ASN A 325 1.01 30.66 0.36
CA ASN A 325 0.46 29.39 0.84
C ASN A 325 -0.98 29.51 1.36
N GLN A 326 -1.35 30.63 1.99
CA GLN A 326 -2.73 30.86 2.41
C GLN A 326 -3.69 30.95 1.23
N VAL A 327 -3.29 31.61 0.13
CA VAL A 327 -4.09 31.66 -1.11
C VAL A 327 -4.31 30.26 -1.68
N VAL A 328 -3.27 29.42 -1.70
CA VAL A 328 -3.39 28.03 -2.18
C VAL A 328 -4.27 27.17 -1.26
N ARG A 329 -4.15 27.34 0.06
CA ARG A 329 -4.95 26.58 1.04
C ARG A 329 -6.41 27.04 1.12
N GLY A 330 -6.68 28.33 0.91
CA GLY A 330 -8.03 28.88 0.85
C GLY A 330 -8.89 28.24 -0.25
N ASN A 331 -8.25 27.71 -1.30
CA ASN A 331 -8.92 26.95 -2.37
C ASN A 331 -9.10 25.45 -2.05
N THR A 332 -8.58 24.95 -0.92
CA THR A 332 -8.76 23.57 -0.47
C THR A 332 -9.54 23.56 0.84
N GLY A 333 -10.87 23.45 0.75
CA GLY A 333 -11.78 23.48 1.91
C GLY A 333 -11.34 22.54 3.05
N MET A 334 -11.38 23.04 4.28
CA MET A 334 -11.17 22.23 5.49
C MET A 334 -12.26 21.16 5.58
N ARG A 335 -11.83 19.89 5.64
CA ARG A 335 -12.74 18.74 5.78
C ARG A 335 -13.32 18.70 7.20
N ALA A 336 -14.53 19.20 7.38
CA ALA A 336 -15.27 19.06 8.62
C ALA A 336 -15.70 17.59 8.82
N ARG A 337 -15.55 17.10 10.06
CA ARG A 337 -16.17 15.84 10.49
C ARG A 337 -17.56 16.15 11.04
N THR A 338 -18.56 15.38 10.63
CA THR A 338 -19.94 15.51 11.08
C THR A 338 -20.42 14.17 11.59
N GLU A 339 -21.05 14.16 12.77
CA GLU A 339 -21.73 12.99 13.30
C GLU A 339 -22.95 12.68 12.41
N ARG A 340 -23.07 11.44 11.95
CA ARG A 340 -24.22 10.94 11.20
C ARG A 340 -24.80 9.72 11.91
N GLN A 341 -26.12 9.63 11.89
CA GLN A 341 -26.85 8.44 12.32
C GLN A 341 -26.87 7.43 11.18
N ILE A 342 -26.29 6.26 11.43
CA ILE A 342 -26.17 5.17 10.45
C ILE A 342 -27.10 4.04 10.85
N GLY A 343 -27.99 3.64 9.94
CA GLY A 343 -28.82 2.46 10.08
C GLY A 343 -29.00 1.79 8.73
N TRP A 344 -29.48 0.54 8.74
CA TRP A 344 -29.83 -0.13 7.50
C TRP A 344 -31.05 0.54 6.85
N HIS A 345 -31.08 0.58 5.52
CA HIS A 345 -32.19 1.12 4.76
C HIS A 345 -32.66 0.10 3.73
N ALA A 346 -33.98 -0.03 3.56
CA ALA A 346 -34.56 -0.88 2.53
C ALA A 346 -34.13 -0.45 1.12
N PRO A 347 -34.04 -1.40 0.16
CA PRO A 347 -33.76 -1.08 -1.24
C PRO A 347 -34.88 -0.26 -1.88
N ALA A 348 -34.58 0.33 -3.04
CA ALA A 348 -35.59 0.98 -3.87
C ALA A 348 -36.67 -0.01 -4.36
N GLU A 349 -37.83 0.51 -4.77
CA GLU A 349 -38.93 -0.31 -5.32
C GLU A 349 -38.46 -1.16 -6.51
N GLU A 350 -38.88 -2.43 -6.55
CA GLU A 350 -38.42 -3.48 -7.50
C GLU A 350 -36.98 -3.97 -7.34
N TRP A 351 -36.22 -3.48 -6.35
CA TRP A 351 -34.88 -3.97 -6.05
C TRP A 351 -34.90 -4.91 -4.85
N LEU A 352 -34.04 -5.92 -4.89
CA LEU A 352 -33.64 -6.66 -3.70
C LEU A 352 -32.27 -6.21 -3.25
N LYS A 353 -32.04 -6.24 -1.94
CA LYS A 353 -30.77 -5.84 -1.32
C LYS A 353 -30.03 -7.05 -0.81
N LEU A 354 -28.78 -7.21 -1.24
CA LEU A 354 -27.84 -8.19 -0.73
C LEU A 354 -26.81 -7.47 0.14
N ASN A 355 -26.79 -7.79 1.43
CA ASN A 355 -25.73 -7.40 2.35
C ASN A 355 -24.79 -8.60 2.52
N THR A 356 -23.47 -8.39 2.37
CA THR A 356 -22.47 -9.43 2.60
C THR A 356 -21.40 -8.95 3.57
N ASP A 357 -20.79 -9.90 4.28
CA ASP A 357 -19.66 -9.65 5.15
C ASP A 357 -18.73 -10.87 5.22
N GLY A 358 -17.47 -10.62 5.56
CA GLY A 358 -16.44 -11.64 5.76
C GLY A 358 -15.72 -11.48 7.10
N ALA A 359 -15.67 -12.56 7.88
CA ALA A 359 -14.98 -12.59 9.17
C ALA A 359 -13.71 -13.44 9.08
N SER A 360 -12.62 -13.01 9.74
CA SER A 360 -11.40 -13.81 9.88
C SER A 360 -10.72 -13.58 11.23
N HIS A 361 -10.42 -14.67 11.94
CA HIS A 361 -9.70 -14.68 13.21
C HIS A 361 -8.17 -14.71 13.00
N GLY A 362 -7.66 -13.79 12.18
CA GLY A 362 -6.23 -13.65 11.87
C GLY A 362 -5.99 -13.21 10.42
N ASN A 363 -4.72 -13.08 10.03
CA ASN A 363 -4.36 -12.74 8.66
C ASN A 363 -3.09 -13.49 8.22
N PRO A 364 -3.18 -14.77 7.82
CA PRO A 364 -4.40 -15.58 7.67
C PRO A 364 -4.85 -16.27 8.97
N GLY A 365 -6.16 -16.35 9.18
CA GLY A 365 -6.80 -17.04 10.31
C GLY A 365 -8.00 -17.85 9.86
N LEU A 366 -8.69 -18.53 10.80
CA LEU A 366 -9.97 -19.17 10.50
C LEU A 366 -10.93 -18.11 9.97
N ALA A 367 -11.58 -18.40 8.84
CA ALA A 367 -12.33 -17.41 8.10
C ALA A 367 -13.66 -17.96 7.60
N THR A 368 -14.64 -17.06 7.59
CA THR A 368 -16.01 -17.32 7.22
C THR A 368 -16.57 -16.12 6.46
N ALA A 369 -17.71 -16.32 5.79
CA ALA A 369 -18.47 -15.24 5.21
C ALA A 369 -19.98 -15.49 5.39
N GLY A 370 -20.76 -14.44 5.25
CA GLY A 370 -22.20 -14.51 5.34
C GLY A 370 -22.86 -13.45 4.48
N GLY A 371 -24.13 -13.65 4.20
CA GLY A 371 -24.91 -12.65 3.52
C GLY A 371 -26.41 -12.91 3.56
N VAL A 372 -27.16 -11.84 3.35
CA VAL A 372 -28.60 -11.82 3.46
C VAL A 372 -29.20 -11.02 2.30
N ILE A 373 -30.28 -11.55 1.74
CA ILE A 373 -31.09 -10.90 0.71
C ILE A 373 -32.42 -10.47 1.34
N ARG A 374 -32.76 -9.19 1.17
CA ARG A 374 -34.01 -8.59 1.65
C ARG A 374 -34.74 -7.83 0.55
N ASP A 375 -36.07 -7.79 0.63
CA ASP A 375 -36.91 -6.99 -0.28
C ASP A 375 -37.06 -5.53 0.19
N GLY A 376 -37.86 -4.75 -0.55
CA GLY A 376 -38.17 -3.35 -0.23
C GLY A 376 -38.95 -3.13 1.08
N ASN A 377 -39.51 -4.18 1.68
CA ASN A 377 -40.16 -4.15 2.99
C ASN A 377 -39.21 -4.61 4.11
N GLY A 378 -37.96 -4.93 3.80
CA GLY A 378 -37.00 -5.50 4.73
C GLY A 378 -37.23 -6.99 5.04
N GLN A 379 -38.16 -7.64 4.35
CA GLN A 379 -38.45 -9.06 4.58
C GLN A 379 -37.31 -9.94 4.08
N TRP A 380 -37.05 -11.02 4.81
CA TRP A 380 -36.05 -12.01 4.46
C TRP A 380 -36.42 -12.77 3.17
N CYS A 381 -35.55 -12.70 2.16
CA CYS A 381 -35.71 -13.43 0.89
C CYS A 381 -34.70 -14.57 0.73
N GLY A 382 -33.81 -14.74 1.70
CA GLY A 382 -32.79 -15.79 1.76
C GLY A 382 -31.50 -15.28 2.36
N GLY A 383 -30.69 -16.18 2.87
CA GLY A 383 -29.34 -15.87 3.33
C GLY A 383 -28.43 -17.07 3.17
N PHE A 384 -27.17 -16.88 3.51
CA PHE A 384 -26.18 -17.94 3.50
C PHE A 384 -25.12 -17.69 4.57
N ALA A 385 -24.47 -18.78 4.94
CA ALA A 385 -23.28 -18.81 5.77
C ALA A 385 -22.25 -19.70 5.09
N LEU A 386 -21.00 -19.27 5.08
CA LEU A 386 -19.90 -19.96 4.42
C LEU A 386 -18.77 -20.12 5.43
N ASN A 387 -18.42 -21.37 5.74
CA ASN A 387 -17.17 -21.65 6.43
C ASN A 387 -16.08 -21.93 5.39
N ILE A 388 -15.14 -20.99 5.24
CA ILE A 388 -14.17 -20.97 4.15
C ILE A 388 -12.97 -21.87 4.48
N GLY A 389 -12.60 -21.94 5.76
CA GLY A 389 -11.34 -22.54 6.21
C GLY A 389 -10.40 -21.47 6.75
N ARG A 390 -9.21 -21.29 6.16
CA ARG A 390 -8.25 -20.27 6.59
C ARG A 390 -7.92 -19.29 5.47
N CYS A 391 -8.16 -18.00 5.69
CA CYS A 391 -7.78 -16.96 4.74
C CYS A 391 -7.67 -15.56 5.38
N SER A 392 -7.24 -14.58 4.58
CA SER A 392 -7.19 -13.17 4.97
C SER A 392 -8.58 -12.53 4.99
N ALA A 393 -8.82 -11.54 5.85
CA ALA A 393 -10.11 -10.83 5.91
C ALA A 393 -10.61 -10.31 4.53
N PRO A 394 -9.80 -9.63 3.69
CA PRO A 394 -10.26 -9.20 2.35
C PRO A 394 -10.67 -10.35 1.43
N LEU A 395 -10.08 -11.53 1.59
CA LEU A 395 -10.44 -12.72 0.80
C LEU A 395 -11.76 -13.30 1.31
N ALA A 396 -12.00 -13.30 2.62
CA ALA A 396 -13.27 -13.72 3.21
C ALA A 396 -14.44 -12.83 2.75
N GLU A 397 -14.22 -11.51 2.74
CA GLU A 397 -15.18 -10.51 2.25
C GLU A 397 -15.56 -10.75 0.78
N LEU A 398 -14.56 -10.98 -0.08
CA LEU A 398 -14.78 -11.30 -1.48
C LEU A 398 -15.52 -12.63 -1.67
N TRP A 399 -15.27 -13.64 -0.81
CA TRP A 399 -16.02 -14.89 -0.83
C TRP A 399 -17.48 -14.69 -0.47
N GLY A 400 -17.77 -13.82 0.50
CA GLY A 400 -19.13 -13.37 0.83
C GLY A 400 -19.81 -12.75 -0.38
N VAL A 401 -19.16 -11.81 -1.06
CA VAL A 401 -19.70 -11.21 -2.29
C VAL A 401 -19.93 -12.27 -3.36
N TYR A 402 -18.96 -13.13 -3.64
CA TYR A 402 -19.06 -14.14 -4.70
C TYR A 402 -20.27 -15.06 -4.49
N TYR A 403 -20.39 -15.68 -3.31
CA TYR A 403 -21.52 -16.56 -3.02
C TYR A 403 -22.84 -15.81 -2.90
N GLY A 404 -22.83 -14.57 -2.41
CA GLY A 404 -24.02 -13.72 -2.44
C GLY A 404 -24.52 -13.47 -3.87
N LEU A 405 -23.62 -13.19 -4.81
CA LEU A 405 -23.96 -13.05 -6.24
C LEU A 405 -24.47 -14.37 -6.83
N VAL A 406 -23.86 -15.51 -6.49
CA VAL A 406 -24.33 -16.85 -6.90
C VAL A 406 -25.77 -17.06 -6.43
N VAL A 407 -26.04 -16.86 -5.13
CA VAL A 407 -27.39 -17.07 -4.55
C VAL A 407 -28.42 -16.14 -5.19
N ALA A 408 -28.07 -14.87 -5.39
CA ALA A 408 -28.98 -13.90 -6.01
C ALA A 408 -29.27 -14.24 -7.48
N TRP A 409 -28.26 -14.70 -8.22
CA TRP A 409 -28.41 -15.15 -9.60
C TRP A 409 -29.28 -16.41 -9.71
N GLU A 410 -29.06 -17.42 -8.87
CA GLU A 410 -29.88 -18.64 -8.82
C GLU A 410 -31.34 -18.36 -8.45
N LYS A 411 -31.58 -17.34 -7.60
CA LYS A 411 -32.93 -16.84 -7.28
C LYS A 411 -33.57 -16.02 -8.41
N LYS A 412 -32.87 -15.83 -9.54
CA LYS A 412 -33.34 -15.08 -10.72
C LYS A 412 -33.74 -13.64 -10.39
N ILE A 413 -32.99 -13.00 -9.50
CA ILE A 413 -33.22 -11.60 -9.14
C ILE A 413 -32.81 -10.70 -10.32
N PRO A 414 -33.71 -9.85 -10.86
CA PRO A 414 -33.37 -9.03 -12.03
C PRO A 414 -32.62 -7.73 -11.66
N LYS A 415 -32.87 -7.19 -10.46
CA LYS A 415 -32.32 -5.93 -9.95
C LYS A 415 -31.82 -6.12 -8.51
N LEU A 416 -30.51 -5.95 -8.30
CA LEU A 416 -29.83 -6.21 -7.04
C LEU A 416 -29.03 -5.00 -6.56
N GLU A 417 -29.24 -4.58 -5.31
CA GLU A 417 -28.36 -3.65 -4.59
C GLU A 417 -27.42 -4.46 -3.70
N LEU A 418 -26.13 -4.53 -4.05
CA LEU A 418 -25.08 -5.17 -3.27
C LEU A 418 -24.41 -4.15 -2.35
N GLU A 419 -24.56 -4.36 -1.04
CA GLU A 419 -23.92 -3.58 0.02
C GLU A 419 -22.80 -4.39 0.69
N VAL A 420 -21.62 -3.77 0.76
CA VAL A 420 -20.42 -4.35 1.39
C VAL A 420 -19.79 -3.30 2.30
N ASP A 421 -19.36 -3.68 3.50
CA ASP A 421 -18.76 -2.72 4.45
C ASP A 421 -17.23 -2.54 4.31
N SER A 422 -16.64 -3.27 3.38
CA SER A 422 -15.24 -3.14 3.00
C SER A 422 -15.07 -2.22 1.79
N GLU A 423 -14.65 -0.97 2.05
CA GLU A 423 -14.34 0.01 0.99
C GLU A 423 -13.28 -0.52 0.00
N LEU A 424 -12.35 -1.35 0.48
CA LEU A 424 -11.35 -2.03 -0.35
C LEU A 424 -12.03 -2.95 -1.39
N VAL A 425 -12.96 -3.78 -0.95
CA VAL A 425 -13.68 -4.73 -1.82
C VAL A 425 -14.58 -4.01 -2.80
N VAL A 426 -15.32 -2.98 -2.35
CA VAL A 426 -16.10 -2.12 -3.25
C VAL A 426 -15.19 -1.46 -4.29
N GLY A 427 -14.00 -1.01 -3.87
CA GLY A 427 -12.97 -0.47 -4.75
C GLY A 427 -12.54 -1.48 -5.83
N PHE A 428 -12.29 -2.73 -5.47
CA PHE A 428 -11.92 -3.79 -6.43
C PHE A 428 -13.05 -4.07 -7.44
N LEU A 429 -14.30 -4.14 -6.99
CA LEU A 429 -15.44 -4.45 -7.85
C LEU A 429 -15.84 -3.29 -8.78
N THR A 430 -15.57 -2.04 -8.38
CA THR A 430 -15.98 -0.85 -9.15
C THR A 430 -14.86 -0.29 -10.02
N LYS A 431 -13.62 -0.29 -9.53
CA LYS A 431 -12.45 0.29 -10.24
C LYS A 431 -11.59 -0.78 -10.92
N GLY A 432 -11.84 -2.06 -10.62
CA GLY A 432 -11.01 -3.17 -11.06
C GLY A 432 -9.78 -3.38 -10.19
N ILE A 433 -9.02 -4.41 -10.55
CA ILE A 433 -7.83 -4.88 -9.84
C ILE A 433 -6.76 -5.28 -10.85
N GLN A 434 -5.48 -5.13 -10.48
CA GLN A 434 -4.39 -5.62 -11.31
C GLN A 434 -4.35 -7.15 -11.31
N ASP A 435 -4.07 -7.75 -12.47
CA ASP A 435 -3.95 -9.20 -12.65
C ASP A 435 -2.94 -9.85 -11.68
N SER A 436 -1.87 -9.14 -11.31
CA SER A 436 -0.83 -9.59 -10.38
C SER A 436 -1.24 -9.50 -8.91
N HIS A 437 -2.40 -8.96 -8.57
CA HIS A 437 -2.84 -8.87 -7.18
C HIS A 437 -3.25 -10.26 -6.68
N PRO A 438 -2.89 -10.67 -5.45
CA PRO A 438 -3.27 -11.98 -4.89
C PRO A 438 -4.78 -12.27 -4.79
N LEU A 439 -5.64 -11.27 -5.00
CA LEU A 439 -7.10 -11.37 -4.90
C LEU A 439 -7.77 -11.26 -6.27
N SER A 440 -6.99 -11.11 -7.35
CA SER A 440 -7.51 -10.84 -8.69
C SER A 440 -8.42 -11.95 -9.19
N SER A 441 -8.09 -13.21 -8.90
CA SER A 441 -8.85 -14.37 -9.34
C SER A 441 -10.30 -14.34 -8.84
N LEU A 442 -10.53 -14.05 -7.55
CA LEU A 442 -11.89 -14.00 -7.01
C LEU A 442 -12.66 -12.76 -7.45
N VAL A 443 -11.98 -11.61 -7.60
CA VAL A 443 -12.58 -10.39 -8.17
C VAL A 443 -13.05 -10.63 -9.62
N ARG A 444 -12.27 -11.36 -10.43
CA ARG A 444 -12.67 -11.77 -11.79
C ARG A 444 -13.91 -12.65 -11.79
N LEU A 445 -14.02 -13.60 -10.86
CA LEU A 445 -15.21 -14.43 -10.71
C LEU A 445 -16.45 -13.58 -10.37
N CYS A 446 -16.32 -12.60 -9.47
CA CYS A 446 -17.39 -11.63 -9.20
C CYS A 446 -17.77 -10.82 -10.46
N HIS A 447 -16.78 -10.31 -11.21
CA HIS A 447 -17.05 -9.61 -12.47
C HIS A 447 -17.73 -10.51 -13.52
N GLY A 448 -17.43 -11.81 -13.53
CA GLY A 448 -18.12 -12.81 -14.35
C GLY A 448 -19.62 -12.90 -14.06
N PHE A 449 -20.04 -12.67 -12.81
CA PHE A 449 -21.45 -12.55 -12.44
C PHE A 449 -22.02 -11.15 -12.75
N LEU A 450 -21.28 -10.09 -12.45
CA LEU A 450 -21.72 -8.72 -12.69
C LEU A 450 -21.92 -8.39 -14.19
N SER A 451 -21.30 -9.16 -15.08
CA SER A 451 -21.43 -9.02 -16.54
C SER A 451 -22.58 -9.82 -17.16
N LYS A 452 -23.34 -10.58 -16.35
CA LYS A 452 -24.51 -11.32 -16.82
C LYS A 452 -25.71 -10.39 -17.05
N ASP A 453 -26.80 -10.95 -17.59
CA ASP A 453 -28.02 -10.21 -17.93
C ASP A 453 -28.90 -9.93 -16.69
N TRP A 454 -28.47 -8.97 -15.87
CA TRP A 454 -29.19 -8.41 -14.72
C TRP A 454 -28.59 -7.05 -14.33
N THR A 455 -29.28 -6.29 -13.49
CA THR A 455 -28.78 -4.98 -13.03
C THR A 455 -28.28 -5.07 -11.59
N VAL A 456 -26.99 -4.81 -11.38
CA VAL A 456 -26.39 -4.80 -10.03
C VAL A 456 -25.83 -3.41 -9.71
N ARG A 457 -26.21 -2.85 -8.55
CA ARG A 457 -25.62 -1.64 -7.98
C ARG A 457 -24.75 -2.01 -6.80
N ILE A 458 -23.52 -1.53 -6.76
CA ILE A 458 -22.57 -1.84 -5.69
C ILE A 458 -22.35 -0.58 -4.87
N THR A 459 -22.58 -0.66 -3.57
CA THR A 459 -22.43 0.45 -2.65
C THR A 459 -21.66 0.04 -1.41
N HIS A 460 -20.83 0.96 -0.92
CA HIS A 460 -20.23 0.81 0.40
C HIS A 460 -21.24 1.21 1.47
N VAL A 461 -21.33 0.42 2.53
CA VAL A 461 -22.13 0.70 3.72
C VAL A 461 -21.22 0.70 4.95
N PHE A 462 -21.59 1.37 6.04
CA PHE A 462 -20.81 1.20 7.27
C PHE A 462 -21.27 -0.04 8.05
N ARG A 463 -20.37 -0.62 8.84
CA ARG A 463 -20.61 -1.82 9.66
C ARG A 463 -21.88 -1.75 10.51
N GLU A 464 -22.22 -0.56 11.01
CA GLU A 464 -23.42 -0.33 11.83
C GLU A 464 -24.72 -0.69 11.08
N ALA A 465 -24.73 -0.56 9.75
CA ALA A 465 -25.85 -0.90 8.87
C ALA A 465 -25.68 -2.27 8.18
N ASN A 466 -24.58 -2.99 8.44
CA ASN A 466 -24.29 -4.31 7.86
C ASN A 466 -24.35 -5.46 8.88
N ARG A 467 -24.88 -5.20 10.09
CA ARG A 467 -24.80 -6.10 11.25
C ARG A 467 -25.43 -7.46 11.04
N LEU A 468 -26.47 -7.56 10.21
CA LEU A 468 -27.12 -8.84 9.95
C LEU A 468 -26.21 -9.77 9.11
N ALA A 469 -25.48 -9.21 8.13
CA ALA A 469 -24.50 -9.97 7.35
C ALA A 469 -23.28 -10.36 8.20
N ASP A 470 -22.78 -9.44 9.03
CA ASP A 470 -21.71 -9.72 10.01
C ASP A 470 -22.13 -10.81 11.01
N GLY A 471 -23.37 -10.77 11.51
CA GLY A 471 -23.94 -11.81 12.35
C GLY A 471 -23.95 -13.19 11.68
N LEU A 472 -24.29 -13.26 10.38
CA LEU A 472 -24.27 -14.51 9.61
C LEU A 472 -22.83 -15.00 9.35
N ALA A 473 -21.91 -14.08 9.05
CA ALA A 473 -20.49 -14.42 8.89
C ALA A 473 -19.90 -14.99 10.18
N ASN A 474 -20.23 -14.42 11.34
CA ASN A 474 -19.79 -14.94 12.63
C ASN A 474 -20.48 -16.27 13.00
N LEU A 475 -21.77 -16.43 12.69
CA LEU A 475 -22.49 -17.68 12.92
C LEU A 475 -21.85 -18.84 12.16
N ALA A 476 -21.35 -18.59 10.95
CA ALA A 476 -20.72 -19.60 10.09
C ALA A 476 -19.50 -20.28 10.72
N PHE A 477 -18.85 -19.72 11.75
CA PHE A 477 -17.77 -20.40 12.48
C PHE A 477 -18.25 -21.66 13.20
N SER A 478 -19.53 -21.73 13.54
CA SER A 478 -20.15 -22.90 14.18
C SER A 478 -20.55 -23.98 13.18
N PHE A 479 -20.48 -23.70 11.87
CA PHE A 479 -20.93 -24.63 10.82
C PHE A 479 -19.77 -25.48 10.31
N PRO A 480 -20.04 -26.68 9.76
CA PRO A 480 -19.05 -27.45 9.02
C PRO A 480 -18.44 -26.63 7.87
N LEU A 481 -17.24 -27.00 7.42
CA LEU A 481 -16.61 -26.39 6.24
C LEU A 481 -17.55 -26.44 5.03
N GLY A 482 -17.58 -25.35 4.25
CA GLY A 482 -18.38 -25.23 3.04
C GLY A 482 -19.56 -24.26 3.16
N PHE A 483 -20.37 -24.26 2.11
CA PHE A 483 -21.49 -23.34 1.92
C PHE A 483 -22.78 -23.91 2.51
N HIS A 484 -23.52 -23.07 3.24
CA HIS A 484 -24.79 -23.40 3.88
C HIS A 484 -25.84 -22.35 3.49
N LEU A 485 -26.93 -22.81 2.87
CA LEU A 485 -28.08 -21.95 2.60
C LEU A 485 -28.91 -21.78 3.87
N ILE A 486 -29.40 -20.56 4.09
CA ILE A 486 -30.22 -20.21 5.26
C ILE A 486 -31.56 -19.70 4.75
N ASP A 487 -32.59 -20.52 4.94
CA ASP A 487 -33.95 -20.21 4.47
C ASP A 487 -34.69 -19.25 5.40
N PHE A 488 -34.36 -19.26 6.68
CA PHE A 488 -34.99 -18.42 7.71
C PHE A 488 -33.95 -17.75 8.59
N VAL A 489 -34.28 -16.57 9.13
CA VAL A 489 -33.41 -15.82 10.03
C VAL A 489 -33.06 -16.69 11.25
N PRO A 490 -31.78 -16.89 11.57
CA PRO A 490 -31.39 -17.59 12.80
C PRO A 490 -31.91 -16.86 14.03
N SER A 491 -32.39 -17.59 15.03
CA SER A 491 -32.96 -17.01 16.26
C SER A 491 -32.02 -16.07 17.01
N SER A 492 -30.71 -16.30 16.92
CA SER A 492 -29.67 -15.43 17.48
C SER A 492 -29.55 -14.07 16.79
N LEU A 493 -30.12 -13.90 15.59
CA LEU A 493 -30.03 -12.70 14.76
C LEU A 493 -31.37 -11.97 14.59
N GLU A 494 -32.47 -12.54 15.12
CA GLU A 494 -33.81 -11.93 15.02
C GLU A 494 -33.87 -10.54 15.66
N SER A 495 -33.13 -10.29 16.74
CA SER A 495 -33.05 -8.97 17.34
C SER A 495 -32.44 -7.92 16.41
N ILE A 496 -31.39 -8.31 15.66
CA ILE A 496 -30.73 -7.42 14.69
C ILE A 496 -31.65 -7.16 13.51
N ARG A 497 -32.33 -8.19 13.01
CA ARG A 497 -33.34 -8.01 11.95
C ARG A 497 -34.43 -7.03 12.40
N TRP A 498 -34.97 -7.20 13.60
CA TRP A 498 -36.01 -6.32 14.13
C TRP A 498 -35.50 -4.88 14.28
N GLU A 499 -34.26 -4.68 14.75
CA GLU A 499 -33.61 -3.36 14.81
C GLU A 499 -33.55 -2.68 13.43
N ASP A 500 -33.21 -3.44 12.38
CA ASP A 500 -33.18 -2.94 10.99
C ASP A 500 -34.58 -2.59 10.48
N GLU A 501 -35.60 -3.41 10.76
CA GLU A 501 -36.99 -3.17 10.34
C GLU A 501 -37.61 -1.91 10.97
N ILE A 502 -37.30 -1.64 12.25
CA ILE A 502 -37.75 -0.42 12.95
C ILE A 502 -36.87 0.80 12.66
N GLY A 503 -35.82 0.67 11.84
CA GLY A 503 -34.96 1.78 11.43
C GLY A 503 -33.99 2.27 12.52
N THR A 504 -33.50 1.36 13.36
CA THR A 504 -32.54 1.70 14.43
C THR A 504 -31.24 2.26 13.86
N THR A 505 -30.81 3.41 14.35
CA THR A 505 -29.55 4.05 13.92
C THR A 505 -28.52 4.14 15.03
N ARG A 506 -27.25 4.23 14.65
CA ARG A 506 -26.10 4.38 15.55
C ARG A 506 -25.23 5.57 15.10
N PRO A 507 -24.72 6.40 16.03
CA PRO A 507 -23.89 7.56 15.68
C PRO A 507 -22.52 7.15 15.14
N ARG A 508 -22.04 7.85 14.11
CA ARG A 508 -20.69 7.73 13.55
C ARG A 508 -20.16 9.06 13.05
N ASP A 509 -18.92 9.38 13.37
CA ASP A 509 -18.21 10.54 12.82
C ASP A 509 -17.73 10.26 11.38
N VAL A 510 -18.23 11.03 10.41
CA VAL A 510 -17.82 10.93 9.00
C VAL A 510 -17.20 12.22 8.49
N ILE A 511 -16.29 12.11 7.53
CA ILE A 511 -15.73 13.27 6.82
C ILE A 511 -16.67 13.60 5.66
N VAL A 512 -17.26 14.79 5.67
CA VAL A 512 -18.16 15.23 4.59
C VAL A 512 -17.31 15.80 3.44
N TRP A 513 -17.44 15.19 2.27
CA TRP A 513 -17.07 15.86 1.03
C TRP A 513 -18.23 16.78 0.67
N GLU A 514 -18.03 18.09 0.72
CA GLU A 514 -18.87 19.01 -0.05
C GLU A 514 -18.62 18.69 -1.53
N LEU A 515 -19.35 17.71 -2.04
CA LEU A 515 -19.63 17.62 -3.47
C LEU A 515 -20.43 18.87 -3.78
N PHE A 516 -19.76 19.89 -4.33
CA PHE A 516 -20.44 20.88 -5.15
C PHE A 516 -21.16 20.08 -6.25
N CYS A 517 -22.46 19.87 -6.08
CA CYS A 517 -23.34 19.46 -7.15
C CYS A 517 -23.25 20.54 -8.24
N PHE A 518 -22.83 20.15 -9.44
CA PHE A 518 -23.15 20.87 -10.66
C PHE A 518 -24.47 20.37 -11.20
#